data_AF-A0A2N1UFD3-F1
#
_entry.id   AF-A0A2N1UFD3-F1
#
_cell.length_a   1.000
_cell.length_b   1.000
_cell.length_c   1.000
_cell.angle_alpha   90.00
_cell.angle_beta   90.00
_cell.angle_gamma   90.00
#
_symmetry.space_group_name_H-M   'P 1'
#
loop_
_entity.id
_entity.type
_entity.pdbx_description
1 polymer ?
#
loop_
_entity_poly.entity_id
_entity_poly.type
_entity_poly.pdbx_seq_one_letter_code
_entity_poly.pdbx_strand_id
1 'polypeptide(L)'
;MRLRFMLGMIGLFSIISADLTALTQARAQITSYRLIDADSINFYTGTSMGMLIQPGQSIEFVVPEEFRNRLPNFARIRHRKDRSFLAENAHEYDPDSPWLSVSFHNPQTDEWVVWQDQFGPEKRSALAPPFYPKQNTLYNFPEYVGNFSPDRIRVVNRGEGDQTRAVASLHALEIYYLSSERNSLNKQVFREHARLNSITLRYNLDTMRGLALKPAECFEFEFPEEFKQRDILQVILKHRKDPTLAADPENYDAFDPNAAYILCEARSSLNHLWYKWADRSSIAKFSEVRPPENAENETLHNCLRTFGSIRPDRFRLTNVGEGEPEKSAANIHELEIMFAPAHTGDIIIEKIFTPETAFGDLAGNKPVPLIGGGPRLNGRFPGALLLGKKRSQRKKQLEQLPAEHRFEIGAGTDNDGNLRIALPAGYRLELVEAAIGDLDITSLELNKDGYFGRSGQAQASILIESAKGSKIPLKMNNNVGMAGIITCGGPAEDYLTGEGDQLLIEISNDEAFLMGYRIILSRY
;
A
#
# COMPACT_ATOMS: atom_id res chain seq x y z
N MET A 1 19.97 -49.65 -41.67
CA MET A 1 18.91 -48.62 -41.53
C MET A 1 18.64 -48.21 -40.08
N ARG A 2 18.69 -49.11 -39.09
CA ARG A 2 18.39 -48.80 -37.67
C ARG A 2 19.43 -47.91 -36.93
N LEU A 3 20.70 -47.95 -37.33
CA LEU A 3 21.76 -47.18 -36.64
C LEU A 3 21.71 -45.66 -36.95
N ARG A 4 21.23 -45.25 -38.14
CA ARG A 4 21.09 -43.83 -38.52
C ARG A 4 19.90 -43.16 -37.82
N PHE A 5 18.85 -43.91 -37.48
CA PHE A 5 17.71 -43.40 -36.73
C PHE A 5 18.04 -43.17 -35.25
N MET A 6 18.86 -44.04 -34.63
CA MET A 6 19.32 -43.86 -33.24
C MET A 6 20.24 -42.64 -33.07
N LEU A 7 21.18 -42.43 -33.99
CA LEU A 7 22.08 -41.27 -33.97
C LEU A 7 21.35 -39.94 -34.20
N GLY A 8 20.31 -39.94 -35.05
CA GLY A 8 19.43 -38.77 -35.24
C GLY A 8 18.60 -38.43 -34.00
N MET A 9 18.13 -39.44 -33.26
CA MET A 9 17.40 -39.23 -31.99
C MET A 9 18.31 -38.76 -30.86
N ILE A 10 19.53 -39.27 -30.73
CA ILE A 10 20.50 -38.80 -29.73
C ILE A 10 20.92 -37.35 -30.04
N GLY A 11 21.08 -36.99 -31.32
CA GLY A 11 21.31 -35.60 -31.74
C GLY A 11 20.14 -34.67 -31.40
N LEU A 12 18.90 -35.07 -31.68
CA LEU A 12 17.70 -34.25 -31.34
C LEU A 12 17.51 -34.10 -29.82
N PHE A 13 17.71 -35.15 -29.03
CA PHE A 13 17.64 -35.05 -27.56
C PHE A 13 18.76 -34.18 -26.97
N SER A 14 19.95 -34.20 -27.57
CA SER A 14 21.08 -33.35 -27.13
C SER A 14 20.86 -31.87 -27.45
N ILE A 15 20.21 -31.56 -28.58
CA ILE A 15 19.94 -30.17 -29.01
C ILE A 15 18.74 -29.59 -28.24
N ILE A 16 17.68 -30.38 -28.00
CA ILE A 16 16.54 -29.94 -27.16
C ILE A 16 16.96 -29.79 -25.69
N SER A 17 17.85 -30.65 -25.19
CA SER A 17 18.37 -30.53 -23.82
C SER A 17 19.32 -29.33 -23.66
N ALA A 18 20.07 -28.94 -24.69
CA ALA A 18 20.98 -27.80 -24.66
C ALA A 18 20.21 -26.46 -24.60
N ASP A 19 19.14 -26.31 -25.38
CA ASP A 19 18.31 -25.09 -25.40
C ASP A 19 17.47 -24.92 -24.13
N LEU A 20 17.03 -26.01 -23.48
CA LEU A 20 16.43 -25.93 -22.13
C LEU A 20 17.47 -25.64 -21.03
N THR A 21 18.73 -26.07 -21.19
CA THR A 21 19.79 -25.77 -20.19
C THR A 21 20.26 -24.31 -20.22
N ALA A 22 20.23 -23.64 -21.38
CA ALA A 22 20.58 -22.21 -21.47
C ALA A 22 19.49 -21.30 -20.86
N LEU A 23 18.23 -21.74 -20.84
CA LEU A 23 17.11 -21.07 -20.16
C LEU A 23 17.04 -21.33 -18.65
N THR A 24 17.87 -22.23 -18.10
CA THR A 24 17.80 -22.64 -16.68
C THR A 24 19.00 -22.21 -15.84
N GLN A 25 20.17 -21.91 -16.43
CA GLN A 25 21.31 -21.37 -15.69
C GLN A 25 21.19 -19.86 -15.50
N ALA A 26 21.27 -19.42 -14.25
CA ALA A 26 21.31 -18.00 -13.92
C ALA A 26 22.56 -17.35 -14.50
N ARG A 27 22.40 -16.16 -15.09
CA ARG A 27 23.50 -15.33 -15.61
C ARG A 27 24.50 -14.99 -14.50
N ALA A 28 24.00 -14.75 -13.30
CA ALA A 28 24.77 -14.41 -12.13
C ALA A 28 24.11 -14.96 -10.88
N GLN A 29 24.92 -15.26 -9.88
CA GLN A 29 24.49 -15.64 -8.55
C GLN A 29 25.03 -14.64 -7.55
N ILE A 30 24.15 -14.10 -6.71
CA ILE A 30 24.47 -13.11 -5.68
C ILE A 30 24.32 -13.77 -4.31
N THR A 31 25.42 -13.81 -3.57
CA THR A 31 25.48 -14.37 -2.21
C THR A 31 25.74 -13.28 -1.16
N SER A 32 26.27 -12.12 -1.57
CA SER A 32 26.52 -10.99 -0.68
C SER A 32 25.23 -10.25 -0.34
N TYR A 33 25.02 -9.96 0.94
CA TYR A 33 23.87 -9.22 1.45
C TYR A 33 24.30 -8.26 2.56
N ARG A 34 23.40 -7.34 2.91
CA ARG A 34 23.47 -6.51 4.10
C ARG A 34 22.20 -6.71 4.92
N LEU A 35 22.32 -6.64 6.25
CA LEU A 35 21.16 -6.56 7.12
C LEU A 35 20.53 -5.17 6.98
N ILE A 36 19.21 -5.12 6.81
CA ILE A 36 18.42 -3.90 6.97
C ILE A 36 18.02 -3.78 8.44
N ASP A 37 17.53 -4.88 8.99
CA ASP A 37 17.25 -5.05 10.41
C ASP A 37 17.44 -6.55 10.76
N ALA A 38 17.18 -6.94 12.01
CA ALA A 38 17.32 -8.34 12.46
C ALA A 38 16.48 -9.35 11.64
N ASP A 39 15.45 -8.87 10.95
CA ASP A 39 14.45 -9.66 10.24
C ASP A 39 14.36 -9.29 8.75
N SER A 40 15.37 -8.61 8.20
CA SER A 40 15.31 -8.12 6.82
C SER A 40 16.70 -8.05 6.18
N ILE A 41 16.81 -8.48 4.93
CA ILE A 41 18.08 -8.47 4.18
C ILE A 41 17.97 -7.72 2.86
N ASN A 42 19.08 -7.17 2.41
CA ASN A 42 19.24 -6.49 1.14
C ASN A 42 20.39 -7.12 0.34
N PHE A 43 20.06 -7.73 -0.79
CA PHE A 43 21.03 -8.11 -1.81
C PHE A 43 21.27 -6.95 -2.76
N TYR A 44 22.51 -6.49 -2.82
CA TYR A 44 22.92 -5.45 -3.75
C TYR A 44 23.70 -6.06 -4.91
N THR A 45 23.45 -5.60 -6.15
CA THR A 45 24.13 -6.14 -7.34
C THR A 45 25.57 -5.66 -7.51
N GLY A 46 26.06 -4.79 -6.62
CA GLY A 46 27.46 -4.36 -6.55
C GLY A 46 27.81 -3.15 -7.41
N THR A 47 26.86 -2.65 -8.23
CA THR A 47 27.09 -1.50 -9.12
C THR A 47 25.99 -0.44 -8.98
N SER A 48 26.36 0.84 -8.97
CA SER A 48 25.39 1.95 -8.94
C SER A 48 24.50 1.99 -10.18
N MET A 49 24.94 1.35 -11.27
CA MET A 49 24.21 1.27 -12.53
C MET A 49 23.24 0.08 -12.60
N GLY A 50 23.32 -0.83 -11.62
CA GLY A 50 22.65 -2.13 -11.60
C GLY A 50 23.27 -3.15 -12.56
N MET A 51 22.88 -4.41 -12.42
CA MET A 51 23.28 -5.50 -13.28
C MET A 51 22.26 -5.67 -14.41
N LEU A 52 22.74 -5.70 -15.65
CA LEU A 52 21.89 -5.87 -16.83
C LEU A 52 21.36 -7.30 -16.94
N ILE A 53 20.08 -7.43 -17.25
CA ILE A 53 19.37 -8.68 -17.48
C ILE A 53 18.70 -8.59 -18.86
N GLN A 54 19.21 -9.35 -19.83
CA GLN A 54 18.59 -9.47 -21.16
C GLN A 54 17.33 -10.34 -21.07
N PRO A 55 16.41 -10.27 -22.05
CA PRO A 55 15.28 -11.19 -22.14
C PRO A 55 15.69 -12.66 -22.03
N GLY A 56 14.93 -13.44 -21.28
CA GLY A 56 15.22 -14.85 -20.99
C GLY A 56 16.32 -15.09 -19.96
N GLN A 57 17.09 -14.06 -19.57
CA GLN A 57 18.12 -14.20 -18.54
C GLN A 57 17.55 -14.01 -17.13
N SER A 58 18.27 -14.55 -16.15
CA SER A 58 17.95 -14.39 -14.75
C SER A 58 19.15 -14.11 -13.86
N ILE A 59 18.91 -13.41 -12.75
CA ILE A 59 19.84 -13.30 -11.63
C ILE A 59 19.27 -14.11 -10.47
N GLU A 60 20.11 -14.94 -9.86
CA GLU A 60 19.76 -15.73 -8.68
C GLU A 60 20.38 -15.14 -7.42
N PHE A 61 19.62 -15.14 -6.34
CA PHE A 61 20.00 -14.68 -5.01
C PHE A 61 19.93 -15.86 -4.06
N VAL A 62 21.04 -16.13 -3.38
CA VAL A 62 21.13 -17.25 -2.41
C VAL A 62 20.78 -16.71 -1.03
N VAL A 63 19.73 -17.26 -0.43
CA VAL A 63 19.31 -16.86 0.92
C VAL A 63 20.38 -17.30 1.93
N PRO A 64 20.87 -16.40 2.80
CA PRO A 64 21.86 -16.73 3.82
C PRO A 64 21.30 -17.75 4.79
N GLU A 65 22.18 -18.59 5.35
CA GLU A 65 21.79 -19.73 6.18
C GLU A 65 20.91 -19.32 7.36
N GLU A 66 21.21 -18.20 8.04
CA GLU A 66 20.41 -17.71 9.17
C GLU A 66 18.98 -17.28 8.79
N PHE A 67 18.67 -17.11 7.49
CA PHE A 67 17.36 -16.74 6.98
C PHE A 67 16.61 -17.88 6.27
N ARG A 68 17.27 -19.01 5.96
CA ARG A 68 16.67 -20.11 5.16
C ARG A 68 15.46 -20.80 5.79
N ASN A 69 15.27 -20.66 7.10
CA ASN A 69 14.13 -21.24 7.84
C ASN A 69 13.08 -20.18 8.21
N ARG A 70 13.14 -19.00 7.58
CA ARG A 70 12.27 -17.88 7.89
C ARG A 70 11.27 -17.67 6.77
N LEU A 71 10.01 -17.42 7.12
CA LEU A 71 8.98 -17.14 6.14
C LEU A 71 9.06 -15.67 5.71
N PRO A 72 9.22 -15.36 4.42
CA PRO A 72 9.12 -14.00 3.93
C PRO A 72 7.71 -13.44 4.17
N ASN A 73 7.64 -12.15 4.49
CA ASN A 73 6.42 -11.36 4.50
C ASN A 73 6.18 -10.74 3.11
N PHE A 74 7.19 -10.02 2.62
CA PHE A 74 7.20 -9.39 1.31
C PHE A 74 8.64 -9.19 0.82
N ALA A 75 8.79 -8.86 -0.46
CA ALA A 75 10.08 -8.49 -1.05
C ALA A 75 9.99 -7.13 -1.77
N ARG A 76 11.12 -6.47 -1.98
CA ARG A 76 11.21 -5.28 -2.84
C ARG A 76 12.30 -5.47 -3.87
N ILE A 77 11.95 -5.24 -5.13
CA ILE A 77 12.92 -5.19 -6.22
C ILE A 77 13.15 -3.74 -6.64
N ARG A 78 14.42 -3.37 -6.81
CA ARG A 78 14.83 -2.08 -7.37
C ARG A 78 15.40 -2.30 -8.76
N HIS A 79 14.76 -1.72 -9.77
CA HIS A 79 15.09 -1.96 -11.17
C HIS A 79 14.76 -0.76 -12.05
N ARG A 80 15.29 -0.75 -13.26
CA ARG A 80 15.03 0.29 -14.25
C ARG A 80 15.30 -0.20 -15.67
N LYS A 81 14.76 0.48 -16.66
CA LYS A 81 15.29 0.46 -18.03
C LYS A 81 16.33 1.57 -18.17
N ASP A 82 17.47 1.26 -18.79
CA ASP A 82 18.47 2.27 -19.14
C ASP A 82 18.08 3.01 -20.43
N ARG A 83 18.36 4.33 -20.48
CA ARG A 83 18.04 5.16 -21.64
C ARG A 83 18.73 4.68 -22.91
N SER A 84 19.92 4.08 -22.80
CA SER A 84 20.66 3.52 -23.92
C SER A 84 19.93 2.38 -24.65
N PHE A 85 18.90 1.79 -24.04
CA PHE A 85 18.07 0.74 -24.64
C PHE A 85 16.70 1.26 -25.15
N LEU A 86 16.48 2.58 -25.16
CA LEU A 86 15.29 3.16 -25.79
C LEU A 86 15.49 3.31 -27.30
N ALA A 87 14.41 3.11 -28.05
CA ALA A 87 14.36 3.53 -29.44
C ALA A 87 14.45 5.06 -29.55
N GLU A 88 15.08 5.57 -30.61
CA GLU A 88 15.31 7.01 -30.83
C GLU A 88 14.04 7.88 -30.77
N ASN A 89 12.85 7.29 -31.02
CA ASN A 89 11.56 8.00 -31.08
C ASN A 89 10.55 7.58 -29.99
N ALA A 90 10.97 6.88 -28.93
CA ALA A 90 10.06 6.38 -27.88
C ALA A 90 9.67 7.49 -26.88
N HIS A 91 8.80 8.42 -27.29
CA HIS A 91 8.38 9.53 -26.43
C HIS A 91 7.15 9.25 -25.55
N GLU A 92 6.30 8.27 -25.88
CA GLU A 92 5.06 8.02 -25.11
C GLU A 92 4.74 6.54 -24.82
N TYR A 93 5.25 5.61 -25.65
CA TYR A 93 5.11 4.17 -25.42
C TYR A 93 6.39 3.45 -25.84
N ASP A 94 6.95 2.68 -24.92
CA ASP A 94 8.14 1.87 -25.15
C ASP A 94 7.70 0.42 -25.42
N PRO A 95 7.57 0.00 -26.69
CA PRO A 95 7.09 -1.34 -27.04
C PRO A 95 8.06 -2.43 -26.58
N ASP A 96 9.35 -2.08 -26.42
CA ASP A 96 10.41 -2.98 -25.98
C ASP A 96 10.63 -2.87 -24.47
N SER A 97 9.55 -2.68 -23.70
CA SER A 97 9.65 -2.57 -22.23
C SER A 97 10.07 -3.91 -21.61
N PRO A 98 11.12 -3.94 -20.76
CA PRO A 98 11.44 -5.13 -19.99
C PRO A 98 10.35 -5.41 -18.95
N TRP A 99 10.09 -6.70 -18.72
CA TRP A 99 9.13 -7.17 -17.73
C TRP A 99 9.82 -8.16 -16.80
N LEU A 100 9.86 -7.86 -15.50
CA LEU A 100 10.54 -8.72 -14.53
C LEU A 100 9.53 -9.60 -13.80
N SER A 101 9.81 -10.91 -13.76
CA SER A 101 9.14 -11.87 -12.87
C SER A 101 10.08 -12.25 -11.72
N VAL A 102 9.51 -12.49 -10.54
CA VAL A 102 10.27 -12.92 -9.35
C VAL A 102 9.76 -14.28 -8.91
N SER A 103 10.68 -15.23 -8.79
CA SER A 103 10.39 -16.62 -8.44
C SER A 103 11.16 -17.04 -7.21
N PHE A 104 10.54 -17.87 -6.39
CA PHE A 104 11.08 -18.33 -5.12
C PHE A 104 11.18 -19.85 -5.17
N HIS A 105 12.36 -20.37 -4.82
CA HIS A 105 12.60 -21.80 -4.83
C HIS A 105 12.05 -22.43 -3.55
N ASN A 106 11.21 -23.44 -3.67
CA ASN A 106 10.76 -24.25 -2.55
C ASN A 106 11.70 -25.46 -2.39
N PRO A 107 12.60 -25.46 -1.39
CA PRO A 107 13.55 -26.57 -1.20
C PRO A 107 12.88 -27.90 -0.83
N GLN A 108 11.60 -27.89 -0.43
CA GLN A 108 10.87 -29.12 -0.08
C GLN A 108 10.32 -29.84 -1.32
N THR A 109 9.93 -29.10 -2.36
CA THR A 109 9.36 -29.66 -3.60
C THR A 109 10.31 -29.57 -4.80
N ASP A 110 11.44 -28.85 -4.67
CA ASP A 110 12.37 -28.52 -5.75
C ASP A 110 11.70 -27.73 -6.90
N GLU A 111 10.68 -26.94 -6.56
CA GLU A 111 9.93 -26.14 -7.52
C GLU A 111 10.22 -24.65 -7.39
N TRP A 112 10.13 -23.93 -8.52
CA TRP A 112 10.15 -22.48 -8.54
C TRP A 112 8.73 -21.94 -8.60
N VAL A 113 8.32 -21.22 -7.56
CA VAL A 113 7.00 -20.59 -7.49
C VAL A 113 7.13 -19.11 -7.85
N VAL A 114 6.43 -18.68 -8.91
CA VAL A 114 6.40 -17.28 -9.33
C VAL A 114 5.47 -16.50 -8.41
N TRP A 115 5.91 -15.37 -7.89
CA TRP A 115 5.01 -14.46 -7.19
C TRP A 115 4.04 -13.82 -8.19
N GLN A 116 2.76 -13.88 -7.89
CA GLN A 116 1.70 -13.38 -8.77
C GLN A 116 0.60 -12.71 -7.93
N ASP A 117 0.55 -11.38 -7.95
CA ASP A 117 -0.56 -10.62 -7.36
C ASP A 117 -1.67 -10.35 -8.38
N GLN A 118 -2.69 -9.59 -7.98
CA GLN A 118 -3.79 -9.16 -8.85
C GLN A 118 -3.35 -8.36 -10.10
N PHE A 119 -2.10 -7.87 -10.14
CA PHE A 119 -1.53 -7.18 -11.30
C PHE A 119 -0.69 -8.11 -12.19
N GLY A 120 -0.72 -9.41 -11.91
CA GLY A 120 0.01 -10.43 -12.65
C GLY A 120 1.45 -10.66 -12.14
N PRO A 121 2.12 -11.68 -12.69
CA PRO A 121 3.44 -12.13 -12.25
C PRO A 121 4.60 -11.21 -12.67
N GLU A 122 4.33 -10.26 -13.55
CA GLU A 122 5.35 -9.48 -14.24
C GLU A 122 5.25 -8.00 -13.88
N LYS A 123 6.40 -7.38 -13.59
CA LYS A 123 6.52 -5.97 -13.24
C LYS A 123 7.36 -5.24 -14.27
N ARG A 124 6.75 -4.29 -14.97
CA ARG A 124 7.41 -3.46 -15.98
C ARG A 124 8.57 -2.67 -15.40
N SER A 125 9.75 -2.81 -15.99
CA SER A 125 10.90 -1.93 -15.77
C SER A 125 10.75 -0.67 -16.63
N ALA A 126 10.34 0.43 -16.02
CA ALA A 126 10.23 1.71 -16.72
C ALA A 126 11.60 2.42 -16.77
N LEU A 127 11.72 3.40 -17.66
CA LEU A 127 12.86 4.31 -17.67
C LEU A 127 12.95 5.02 -16.32
N ALA A 128 14.13 4.96 -15.70
CA ALA A 128 14.41 5.68 -14.46
C ALA A 128 15.90 6.04 -14.36
N PRO A 129 16.27 7.11 -13.63
CA PRO A 129 17.66 7.42 -13.34
C PRO A 129 18.35 6.32 -12.53
N PRO A 130 19.67 6.09 -12.68
CA PRO A 130 20.40 5.09 -11.90
C PRO A 130 20.31 5.28 -10.38
N PHE A 131 20.32 6.52 -9.91
CA PHE A 131 20.26 6.86 -8.48
C PHE A 131 18.84 6.82 -7.89
N TYR A 132 17.82 6.74 -8.75
CA TYR A 132 16.42 6.66 -8.37
C TYR A 132 15.73 5.55 -9.16
N PRO A 133 16.20 4.28 -9.03
CA PRO A 133 15.59 3.17 -9.74
C PRO A 133 14.15 2.99 -9.28
N LYS A 134 13.31 2.47 -10.17
CA LYS A 134 11.93 2.13 -9.82
C LYS A 134 11.94 1.04 -8.75
N GLN A 135 11.07 1.19 -7.76
CA GLN A 135 10.85 0.20 -6.72
C GLN A 135 9.49 -0.49 -6.93
N ASN A 136 9.49 -1.81 -6.88
CA ASN A 136 8.27 -2.61 -6.80
C ASN A 136 8.29 -3.45 -5.53
N THR A 137 7.29 -3.25 -4.66
CA THR A 137 7.04 -4.10 -3.49
C THR A 137 6.13 -5.26 -3.89
N LEU A 138 6.59 -6.48 -3.61
CA LEU A 138 5.94 -7.76 -3.84
C LEU A 138 5.34 -8.21 -2.50
N TYR A 139 4.11 -7.79 -2.24
CA TYR A 139 3.45 -7.98 -0.96
C TYR A 139 2.94 -9.41 -0.75
N ASN A 140 2.65 -9.73 0.51
CA ASN A 140 1.86 -10.89 0.94
C ASN A 140 2.36 -12.21 0.35
N PHE A 141 3.63 -12.50 0.62
CA PHE A 141 4.30 -13.71 0.17
C PHE A 141 3.54 -15.00 0.54
N PRO A 142 3.02 -15.17 1.77
CA PRO A 142 2.32 -16.41 2.13
C PRO A 142 1.09 -16.70 1.26
N GLU A 143 0.39 -15.66 0.78
CA GLU A 143 -0.82 -15.79 -0.02
C GLU A 143 -0.51 -15.98 -1.52
N TYR A 144 0.48 -15.25 -2.06
CA TYR A 144 0.77 -15.25 -3.50
C TYR A 144 1.89 -16.19 -3.94
N VAL A 145 2.62 -16.78 -2.98
CA VAL A 145 3.72 -17.72 -3.27
C VAL A 145 3.53 -18.99 -2.47
N GLY A 146 3.28 -18.87 -1.17
CA GLY A 146 2.97 -20.00 -0.30
C GLY A 146 3.71 -19.95 1.03
N ASN A 147 3.39 -20.93 1.88
CA ASN A 147 3.90 -21.02 3.24
C ASN A 147 5.17 -21.89 3.33
N PHE A 148 6.25 -21.46 2.65
CA PHE A 148 7.56 -22.12 2.71
C PHE A 148 8.70 -21.10 2.81
N SER A 149 9.82 -21.52 3.39
CA SER A 149 11.02 -20.68 3.49
C SER A 149 11.92 -20.92 2.27
N PRO A 150 12.10 -19.92 1.39
CA PRO A 150 12.94 -20.08 0.21
C PRO A 150 14.41 -20.09 0.59
N ASP A 151 15.19 -20.95 -0.07
CA ASP A 151 16.65 -20.97 0.00
C ASP A 151 17.30 -20.16 -1.15
N ARG A 152 16.55 -19.94 -2.24
CA ARG A 152 16.98 -19.21 -3.43
C ARG A 152 15.83 -18.41 -4.05
N ILE A 153 16.19 -17.30 -4.68
CA ILE A 153 15.24 -16.39 -5.34
C ILE A 153 15.81 -16.00 -6.69
N ARG A 154 14.94 -15.90 -7.69
CA ARG A 154 15.33 -15.62 -9.06
C ARG A 154 14.52 -14.44 -9.60
N VAL A 155 15.22 -13.48 -10.19
CA VAL A 155 14.59 -12.40 -10.96
C VAL A 155 14.88 -12.66 -12.43
N VAL A 156 13.82 -12.86 -13.21
CA VAL A 156 13.89 -13.21 -14.65
C VAL A 156 13.32 -12.08 -15.47
N ASN A 157 14.03 -11.67 -16.52
CA ASN A 157 13.47 -10.75 -17.51
C ASN A 157 12.68 -11.53 -18.57
N ARG A 158 11.36 -11.32 -18.58
CA ARG A 158 10.37 -11.86 -19.50
C ARG A 158 10.02 -10.90 -20.64
N GLY A 159 10.73 -9.78 -20.75
CA GLY A 159 10.47 -8.77 -21.78
C GLY A 159 10.39 -9.38 -23.18
N GLU A 160 9.34 -9.02 -23.91
CA GLU A 160 9.12 -9.40 -25.30
C GLU A 160 9.55 -8.25 -26.23
N GLY A 161 9.60 -8.49 -27.55
CA GLY A 161 10.01 -7.48 -28.55
C GLY A 161 11.48 -7.59 -28.95
N ASP A 162 12.12 -6.46 -29.27
CA ASP A 162 13.54 -6.44 -29.63
C ASP A 162 14.39 -6.83 -28.40
N GLN A 163 15.00 -8.01 -28.47
CA GLN A 163 15.78 -8.58 -27.38
C GLN A 163 16.98 -7.70 -26.97
N THR A 164 17.49 -6.87 -27.89
CA THR A 164 18.60 -5.96 -27.61
C THR A 164 18.16 -4.71 -26.85
N ARG A 165 16.84 -4.44 -26.78
CA ARG A 165 16.23 -3.25 -26.20
C ARG A 165 15.37 -3.53 -24.98
N ALA A 166 14.80 -4.73 -24.88
CA ALA A 166 14.04 -5.19 -23.72
C ALA A 166 14.96 -5.56 -22.54
N VAL A 167 15.93 -4.70 -22.21
CA VAL A 167 16.96 -4.94 -21.20
C VAL A 167 16.62 -4.23 -19.90
N ALA A 168 16.50 -5.01 -18.81
CA ALA A 168 16.35 -4.48 -17.47
C ALA A 168 17.71 -4.28 -16.81
N SER A 169 17.81 -3.30 -15.91
CA SER A 169 18.89 -3.17 -14.94
C SER A 169 18.34 -3.42 -13.55
N LEU A 170 18.86 -4.44 -12.85
CA LEU A 170 18.50 -4.79 -11.47
C LEU A 170 19.54 -4.26 -10.48
N HIS A 171 19.09 -3.52 -9.49
CA HIS A 171 19.94 -2.82 -8.52
C HIS A 171 20.00 -3.56 -7.20
N ALA A 172 18.84 -4.01 -6.72
CA ALA A 172 18.72 -4.68 -5.44
C ALA A 172 17.48 -5.57 -5.35
N LEU A 173 17.57 -6.55 -4.46
CA LEU A 173 16.45 -7.33 -3.95
C LEU A 173 16.49 -7.25 -2.42
N GLU A 174 15.43 -6.73 -1.83
CA GLU A 174 15.23 -6.74 -0.38
C GLU A 174 14.18 -7.78 -0.01
N ILE A 175 14.38 -8.46 1.11
CA ILE A 175 13.42 -9.44 1.65
C ILE A 175 13.19 -9.11 3.11
N TYR A 176 11.92 -9.03 3.45
CA TYR A 176 11.45 -8.72 4.80
C TYR A 176 10.78 -9.97 5.32
N TYR A 177 11.33 -10.55 6.38
CA TYR A 177 10.82 -11.78 6.97
C TYR A 177 9.79 -11.47 8.04
N LEU A 178 8.87 -12.41 8.23
CA LEU A 178 8.04 -12.42 9.41
C LEU A 178 8.92 -12.58 10.65
N SER A 179 8.54 -11.91 11.73
CA SER A 179 9.23 -11.99 13.01
C SER A 179 8.44 -12.86 13.97
N SER A 180 9.15 -13.68 14.75
CA SER A 180 8.63 -14.24 15.99
C SER A 180 8.58 -13.13 17.06
N GLU A 181 8.10 -13.44 18.27
CA GLU A 181 8.21 -12.49 19.38
C GLU A 181 9.64 -11.94 19.50
N ARG A 182 9.77 -10.62 19.43
CA ARG A 182 11.03 -9.92 19.71
C ARG A 182 11.11 -9.72 21.22
N ASN A 183 12.28 -10.00 21.80
CA ASN A 183 12.62 -9.51 23.13
C ASN A 183 12.82 -7.99 23.04
N SER A 184 11.74 -7.22 23.13
CA SER A 184 11.84 -5.77 23.29
C SER A 184 12.30 -5.45 24.71
N LEU A 185 13.13 -4.40 24.83
CA LEU A 185 13.73 -4.01 26.11
C LEU A 185 12.65 -3.59 27.12
N ASN A 186 11.61 -2.90 26.64
CA ASN A 186 10.42 -2.54 27.40
C ASN A 186 9.18 -2.75 26.51
N LYS A 187 8.26 -3.59 26.98
CA LYS A 187 6.98 -3.88 26.34
C LYS A 187 5.85 -3.36 27.21
N GLN A 188 5.03 -2.47 26.67
CA GLN A 188 3.77 -2.05 27.29
C GLN A 188 2.60 -2.60 26.48
N VAL A 189 1.56 -3.07 27.18
CA VAL A 189 0.39 -3.70 26.55
C VAL A 189 -0.86 -2.92 26.90
N PHE A 190 -1.57 -2.45 25.86
CA PHE A 190 -2.80 -1.68 25.96
C PHE A 190 -4.00 -2.57 25.63
N ARG A 191 -4.99 -2.55 26.52
CA ARG A 191 -6.26 -3.30 26.39
C ARG A 191 -7.48 -2.40 26.35
N GLU A 192 -7.41 -1.27 27.05
CA GLU A 192 -8.49 -0.28 27.07
C GLU A 192 -8.60 0.41 25.72
N HIS A 193 -9.83 0.45 25.20
CA HIS A 193 -10.14 1.01 23.89
C HIS A 193 -11.56 1.58 23.90
N ALA A 194 -11.80 2.54 23.01
CA ALA A 194 -13.13 3.02 22.66
C ALA A 194 -13.53 2.44 21.31
N ARG A 195 -14.81 2.10 21.16
CA ARG A 195 -15.42 1.77 19.87
C ARG A 195 -15.98 3.04 19.25
N LEU A 196 -15.45 3.46 18.11
CA LEU A 196 -15.93 4.69 17.43
C LEU A 196 -17.16 4.42 16.56
N ASN A 197 -17.20 3.25 15.93
CA ASN A 197 -18.26 2.78 15.06
C ASN A 197 -18.24 1.24 15.04
N SER A 198 -19.10 0.62 14.24
CA SER A 198 -19.22 -0.85 14.17
C SER A 198 -17.92 -1.59 13.83
N ILE A 199 -16.95 -0.95 13.15
CA ILE A 199 -15.71 -1.60 12.68
C ILE A 199 -14.41 -0.93 13.15
N THR A 200 -14.47 0.15 13.95
CA THR A 200 -13.29 0.92 14.35
C THR A 200 -13.04 0.91 15.84
N LEU A 201 -11.84 0.50 16.23
CA LEU A 201 -11.30 0.62 17.59
C LEU A 201 -10.35 1.81 17.68
N ARG A 202 -10.40 2.52 18.79
CA ARG A 202 -9.45 3.60 19.14
C ARG A 202 -8.82 3.30 20.49
N TYR A 203 -7.49 3.25 20.52
CA TYR A 203 -6.69 3.19 21.73
C TYR A 203 -6.13 4.58 22.02
N ASN A 204 -6.61 5.20 23.10
CA ASN A 204 -6.08 6.48 23.57
C ASN A 204 -4.95 6.21 24.56
N LEU A 205 -3.76 6.77 24.34
CA LEU A 205 -2.63 6.62 25.25
C LEU A 205 -2.50 7.87 26.14
N ASP A 206 -2.14 9.00 25.53
CA ASP A 206 -2.13 10.32 26.15
C ASP A 206 -2.49 11.35 25.08
N THR A 207 -3.71 11.87 25.12
CA THR A 207 -4.21 12.80 24.12
C THR A 207 -3.57 14.19 24.22
N MET A 208 -2.97 14.54 25.37
CA MET A 208 -2.39 15.86 25.62
C MET A 208 -0.93 15.94 25.24
N ARG A 209 -0.12 14.93 25.57
CA ARG A 209 1.35 14.95 25.34
C ARG A 209 1.86 13.81 24.48
N GLY A 210 1.11 12.72 24.39
CA GLY A 210 1.54 11.46 23.80
C GLY A 210 2.52 10.73 24.71
N LEU A 211 2.42 9.40 24.73
CA LEU A 211 3.32 8.55 25.50
C LEU A 211 4.62 8.33 24.72
N ALA A 212 5.76 8.61 25.33
CA ALA A 212 7.06 8.45 24.69
C ALA A 212 7.37 6.96 24.47
N LEU A 213 7.77 6.63 23.24
CA LEU A 213 8.27 5.34 22.81
C LEU A 213 9.72 5.51 22.36
N LYS A 214 10.68 5.02 23.14
CA LYS A 214 12.12 5.14 22.81
C LYS A 214 12.57 4.01 21.87
N PRO A 215 13.72 4.15 21.18
CA PRO A 215 14.23 3.10 20.30
C PRO A 215 14.29 1.73 20.99
N ALA A 216 13.92 0.69 20.24
CA ALA A 216 13.79 -0.71 20.66
C ALA A 216 12.71 -1.00 21.74
N GLU A 217 11.97 0.00 22.22
CA GLU A 217 10.76 -0.20 23.00
C GLU A 217 9.57 -0.52 22.09
N CYS A 218 8.55 -1.19 22.64
CA CYS A 218 7.32 -1.46 21.90
C CYS A 218 6.04 -1.25 22.72
N PHE A 219 5.01 -0.79 22.02
CA PHE A 219 3.63 -0.77 22.48
C PHE A 219 2.83 -1.83 21.72
N GLU A 220 2.19 -2.73 22.46
CA GLU A 220 1.28 -3.73 21.91
C GLU A 220 -0.17 -3.40 22.26
N PHE A 221 -1.06 -3.58 21.30
CA PHE A 221 -2.49 -3.32 21.43
C PHE A 221 -3.22 -4.64 21.26
N GLU A 222 -3.85 -5.13 22.32
CA GLU A 222 -4.63 -6.36 22.29
C GLU A 222 -6.04 -6.07 21.75
N PHE A 223 -6.47 -6.85 20.76
CA PHE A 223 -7.81 -6.69 20.21
C PHE A 223 -8.84 -7.38 21.11
N PRO A 224 -10.01 -6.77 21.36
CA PRO A 224 -11.13 -7.45 22.00
C PRO A 224 -11.61 -8.63 21.16
N GLU A 225 -12.19 -9.66 21.80
CA GLU A 225 -12.64 -10.90 21.14
C GLU A 225 -13.51 -10.63 19.90
N GLU A 226 -14.41 -9.64 19.97
CA GLU A 226 -15.29 -9.27 18.86
C GLU A 226 -14.51 -8.93 17.57
N PHE A 227 -13.33 -8.31 17.69
CA PHE A 227 -12.53 -7.80 16.57
C PHE A 227 -11.33 -8.70 16.23
N LYS A 228 -11.00 -9.67 17.09
CA LYS A 228 -10.01 -10.68 16.75
C LYS A 228 -10.42 -11.38 15.48
N GLN A 229 -9.41 -11.75 14.69
CA GLN A 229 -9.57 -12.49 13.44
C GLN A 229 -10.22 -11.71 12.29
N ARG A 230 -10.72 -10.48 12.52
CA ARG A 230 -11.18 -9.62 11.42
C ARG A 230 -9.99 -8.98 10.72
N ASP A 231 -10.02 -8.96 9.40
CA ASP A 231 -8.93 -8.37 8.62
C ASP A 231 -8.81 -6.87 8.86
N ILE A 232 -7.57 -6.36 8.90
CA ILE A 232 -7.31 -4.93 9.10
C ILE A 232 -7.37 -4.22 7.74
N LEU A 233 -8.32 -3.30 7.59
CA LEU A 233 -8.49 -2.50 6.38
C LEU A 233 -7.54 -1.29 6.39
N GLN A 234 -7.46 -0.61 7.53
CA GLN A 234 -6.74 0.64 7.70
C GLN A 234 -6.32 0.85 9.15
N VAL A 235 -5.20 1.54 9.36
CA VAL A 235 -4.76 1.97 10.68
C VAL A 235 -4.41 3.46 10.61
N ILE A 236 -4.77 4.22 11.64
CA ILE A 236 -4.36 5.62 11.80
C ILE A 236 -3.52 5.71 13.06
N LEU A 237 -2.27 6.12 12.89
CA LEU A 237 -1.33 6.36 13.97
C LEU A 237 -1.25 7.86 14.22
N LYS A 238 -1.66 8.30 15.42
CA LYS A 238 -1.45 9.68 15.85
C LYS A 238 -0.16 9.80 16.63
N HIS A 239 0.83 10.46 16.04
CA HIS A 239 2.18 10.54 16.61
C HIS A 239 2.91 11.82 16.22
N ARG A 240 4.03 12.06 16.90
CA ARG A 240 4.96 13.17 16.63
C ARG A 240 6.33 12.86 17.23
N LYS A 241 7.33 13.63 16.84
CA LYS A 241 8.55 13.80 17.62
C LYS A 241 8.46 15.10 18.42
N ASP A 242 8.93 15.08 19.67
CA ASP A 242 8.92 16.28 20.51
C ASP A 242 9.94 17.33 20.02
N PRO A 243 9.55 18.61 19.85
CA PRO A 243 10.46 19.69 19.45
C PRO A 243 11.69 19.83 20.34
N THR A 244 11.59 19.52 21.62
CA THR A 244 12.73 19.58 22.56
C THR A 244 13.80 18.52 22.28
N LEU A 245 13.47 17.48 21.52
CA LEU A 245 14.36 16.40 21.11
C LEU A 245 14.86 16.55 19.67
N ALA A 246 14.39 17.57 18.95
CA ALA A 246 14.83 17.88 17.60
C ALA A 246 16.30 18.35 17.62
N ALA A 247 17.03 18.07 16.55
CA ALA A 247 18.39 18.56 16.40
C ALA A 247 18.46 20.09 16.34
N ASP A 248 17.43 20.72 15.75
CA ASP A 248 17.23 22.16 15.72
C ASP A 248 15.79 22.50 16.19
N PRO A 249 15.60 22.82 17.48
CA PRO A 249 14.28 23.17 18.02
C PRO A 249 13.69 24.48 17.46
N GLU A 250 14.47 25.30 16.76
CA GLU A 250 14.00 26.56 16.15
C GLU A 250 13.63 26.38 14.67
N ASN A 251 14.06 25.28 14.03
CA ASN A 251 13.79 24.98 12.63
C ASN A 251 13.45 23.49 12.41
N TYR A 252 12.15 23.17 12.39
CA TYR A 252 11.66 21.79 12.25
C TYR A 252 11.89 21.17 10.86
N ASP A 253 12.19 21.99 9.85
CA ASP A 253 12.52 21.52 8.50
C ASP A 253 14.01 21.15 8.36
N ALA A 254 14.83 21.42 9.38
CA ALA A 254 16.23 21.01 9.39
C ALA A 254 16.37 19.48 9.41
N PHE A 255 17.44 18.98 8.79
CA PHE A 255 17.78 17.57 8.85
C PHE A 255 18.03 17.13 10.30
N ASP A 256 17.27 16.13 10.77
CA ASP A 256 17.40 15.57 12.10
C ASP A 256 18.13 14.21 12.08
N PRO A 257 19.39 14.12 12.55
CA PRO A 257 20.11 12.86 12.64
C PRO A 257 19.54 11.89 13.69
N ASN A 258 18.63 12.33 14.56
CA ASN A 258 17.97 11.53 15.60
C ASN A 258 16.48 11.34 15.26
N ALA A 259 16.17 11.19 13.98
CA ALA A 259 14.82 10.97 13.50
C ALA A 259 14.17 9.75 14.16
N ALA A 260 12.92 9.90 14.60
CA ALA A 260 12.16 8.79 15.17
C ALA A 260 11.35 8.09 14.07
N TYR A 261 11.42 6.76 14.03
CA TYR A 261 10.73 5.93 13.06
C TYR A 261 9.94 4.82 13.75
N ILE A 262 8.68 4.64 13.37
CA ILE A 262 7.78 3.65 13.97
C ILE A 262 7.50 2.52 12.98
N LEU A 263 8.01 1.33 13.29
CA LEU A 263 7.62 0.10 12.62
C LEU A 263 6.26 -0.34 13.15
N CYS A 264 5.33 -0.59 12.22
CA CYS A 264 3.97 -1.02 12.52
C CYS A 264 3.81 -2.50 12.12
N GLU A 265 3.30 -3.33 13.02
CA GLU A 265 3.18 -4.77 12.82
C GLU A 265 1.82 -5.30 13.32
N ALA A 266 1.27 -6.30 12.63
CA ALA A 266 0.08 -7.02 13.07
C ALA A 266 0.43 -8.49 13.33
N ARG A 267 -0.03 -9.04 14.45
CA ARG A 267 0.21 -10.46 14.76
C ARG A 267 -0.91 -11.31 14.22
N SER A 268 -0.57 -12.37 13.51
CA SER A 268 -1.54 -13.39 13.10
C SER A 268 -1.86 -14.32 14.26
N SER A 269 -3.14 -14.57 14.52
CA SER A 269 -3.56 -15.63 15.46
C SER A 269 -3.37 -17.04 14.91
N LEU A 270 -3.18 -17.19 13.60
CA LEU A 270 -3.05 -18.50 12.93
C LEU A 270 -1.67 -19.13 13.14
N ASN A 271 -0.61 -18.32 13.06
CA ASN A 271 0.77 -18.77 13.14
C ASN A 271 1.60 -18.04 14.20
N HIS A 272 1.01 -17.08 14.92
CA HIS A 272 1.65 -16.26 15.96
C HIS A 272 2.85 -15.43 15.47
N LEU A 273 2.99 -15.25 14.15
CA LEU A 273 4.02 -14.41 13.55
C LEU A 273 3.53 -12.96 13.40
N TRP A 274 4.49 -12.04 13.43
CA TRP A 274 4.26 -10.62 13.22
C TRP A 274 4.53 -10.26 11.76
N TYR A 275 3.49 -9.72 11.13
CA TYR A 275 3.50 -9.21 9.77
C TYR A 275 3.84 -7.73 9.82
N LYS A 276 4.91 -7.34 9.14
CA LYS A 276 5.36 -5.95 9.02
C LYS A 276 4.52 -5.20 8.02
N TRP A 277 4.13 -3.98 8.39
CA TRP A 277 3.56 -3.04 7.44
C TRP A 277 4.64 -2.47 6.52
N ALA A 278 4.24 -2.03 5.33
CA ALA A 278 5.09 -1.42 4.33
C ALA A 278 4.24 -0.65 3.32
N ASP A 279 4.63 0.58 3.01
CA ASP A 279 4.15 1.26 1.81
C ASP A 279 5.13 1.05 0.65
N ARG A 280 4.95 1.83 -0.41
CA ARG A 280 5.80 1.82 -1.59
C ARG A 280 7.22 2.28 -1.31
N SER A 281 7.45 3.06 -0.24
CA SER A 281 8.68 3.82 -0.02
C SER A 281 9.41 3.44 1.27
N SER A 282 8.71 2.97 2.31
CA SER A 282 9.25 2.70 3.64
C SER A 282 8.52 1.54 4.33
N ILE A 283 9.18 0.95 5.33
CA ILE A 283 8.60 -0.05 6.24
C ILE A 283 8.24 0.54 7.61
N ALA A 284 8.70 1.76 7.89
CA ALA A 284 8.47 2.46 9.14
C ALA A 284 8.02 3.90 8.87
N LYS A 285 7.20 4.44 9.77
CA LYS A 285 6.65 5.78 9.67
C LYS A 285 7.54 6.78 10.39
N PHE A 286 7.98 7.80 9.66
CA PHE A 286 8.70 8.92 10.24
C PHE A 286 7.77 9.69 11.19
N SER A 287 8.27 10.10 12.34
CA SER A 287 7.53 10.96 13.26
C SER A 287 8.01 12.39 13.09
N GLU A 288 7.21 13.24 12.45
CA GLU A 288 7.57 14.64 12.23
C GLU A 288 7.70 15.41 13.55
N VAL A 289 8.62 16.38 13.59
CA VAL A 289 8.78 17.28 14.73
C VAL A 289 7.60 18.23 14.78
N ARG A 290 6.73 18.05 15.78
CA ARG A 290 5.48 18.82 15.90
C ARG A 290 5.12 19.07 17.37
N PRO A 291 4.44 20.18 17.69
CA PRO A 291 3.92 20.39 19.04
C PRO A 291 2.71 19.46 19.31
N PRO A 292 2.39 19.18 20.59
CA PRO A 292 1.35 18.22 20.96
C PRO A 292 -0.04 18.51 20.39
N GLU A 293 -0.42 19.78 20.32
CA GLU A 293 -1.71 20.25 19.77
C GLU A 293 -1.86 20.01 18.26
N ASN A 294 -0.75 19.76 17.56
CA ASN A 294 -0.71 19.50 16.11
C ASN A 294 -0.01 18.17 15.79
N ALA A 295 -0.21 17.15 16.63
CA ALA A 295 0.29 15.80 16.33
C ALA A 295 -0.28 15.29 14.99
N GLU A 296 0.56 14.59 14.22
CA GLU A 296 0.23 14.09 12.90
C GLU A 296 -0.70 12.87 12.99
N ASN A 297 -1.65 12.77 12.06
CA ASN A 297 -2.44 11.55 11.82
C ASN A 297 -1.89 10.84 10.60
N GLU A 298 -0.97 9.90 10.82
CA GLU A 298 -0.40 9.08 9.75
C GLU A 298 -1.33 7.92 9.45
N THR A 299 -1.65 7.73 8.18
CA THR A 299 -2.61 6.72 7.73
C THR A 299 -1.88 5.60 7.02
N LEU A 300 -1.94 4.42 7.62
CA LEU A 300 -1.43 3.18 7.05
C LEU A 300 -2.47 2.67 6.04
N HIS A 301 -2.30 3.07 4.78
CA HIS A 301 -3.16 2.65 3.68
C HIS A 301 -2.85 1.21 3.23
N ASN A 302 -3.83 0.55 2.60
CA ASN A 302 -3.67 -0.79 2.01
C ASN A 302 -3.13 -1.83 3.00
N CYS A 303 -3.56 -1.79 4.27
CA CYS A 303 -3.15 -2.76 5.28
C CYS A 303 -3.40 -4.19 4.81
N LEU A 304 -4.55 -4.43 4.19
CA LEU A 304 -4.91 -5.73 3.66
C LEU A 304 -3.93 -6.25 2.58
N ARG A 305 -3.48 -5.36 1.68
CA ARG A 305 -2.44 -5.71 0.69
C ARG A 305 -1.18 -6.22 1.38
N THR A 306 -0.83 -5.60 2.49
CA THR A 306 0.47 -5.74 3.13
C THR A 306 0.48 -6.91 4.11
N PHE A 307 -0.53 -6.98 4.97
CA PHE A 307 -0.67 -8.02 5.96
C PHE A 307 -1.29 -9.28 5.36
N GLY A 308 -2.26 -9.16 4.47
CA GLY A 308 -3.09 -10.29 4.01
C GLY A 308 -4.21 -10.64 4.99
N SER A 309 -4.93 -11.73 4.72
CA SER A 309 -5.97 -12.25 5.62
C SER A 309 -5.36 -13.06 6.77
N ILE A 310 -4.71 -12.37 7.70
CA ILE A 310 -3.89 -12.99 8.75
C ILE A 310 -4.65 -13.33 10.02
N ARG A 311 -5.96 -13.03 10.09
CA ARG A 311 -6.77 -13.15 11.31
C ARG A 311 -6.06 -12.53 12.54
N PRO A 312 -5.89 -11.22 12.56
CA PRO A 312 -5.03 -10.57 13.52
C PRO A 312 -5.64 -10.58 14.94
N ASP A 313 -4.79 -10.64 15.95
CA ASP A 313 -5.20 -10.57 17.37
C ASP A 313 -4.51 -9.46 18.17
N ARG A 314 -3.44 -8.89 17.61
CA ARG A 314 -2.69 -7.77 18.19
C ARG A 314 -2.11 -6.87 17.12
N PHE A 315 -1.86 -5.63 17.51
CA PHE A 315 -1.02 -4.69 16.78
C PHE A 315 0.19 -4.30 17.62
N ARG A 316 1.32 -4.00 16.99
CA ARG A 316 2.55 -3.55 17.65
C ARG A 316 3.12 -2.33 16.95
N LEU A 317 3.53 -1.36 17.76
CA LEU A 317 4.35 -0.24 17.37
C LEU A 317 5.73 -0.45 18.00
N THR A 318 6.78 -0.42 17.19
CA THR A 318 8.16 -0.50 17.66
C THR A 318 8.92 0.71 17.15
N ASN A 319 9.59 1.45 18.03
CA ASN A 319 10.47 2.51 17.56
C ASN A 319 11.79 1.90 17.07
N VAL A 320 12.08 2.13 15.80
CA VAL A 320 13.27 1.66 15.07
C VAL A 320 14.16 2.83 14.63
N GLY A 321 13.98 4.00 15.23
CA GLY A 321 14.83 5.16 15.02
C GLY A 321 16.28 4.88 15.39
N GLU A 322 17.18 5.41 14.57
CA GLU A 322 18.62 5.35 14.76
C GLU A 322 19.13 6.68 15.33
N GLY A 323 20.33 6.67 15.92
CA GLY A 323 20.93 7.86 16.55
C GLY A 323 20.98 7.77 18.08
N GLU A 324 20.91 8.92 18.75
CA GLU A 324 20.90 8.99 20.21
C GLU A 324 19.54 8.51 20.75
N PRO A 325 19.48 7.44 21.57
CA PRO A 325 18.21 6.86 22.01
C PRO A 325 17.30 7.82 22.77
N GLU A 326 17.88 8.72 23.55
CA GLU A 326 17.11 9.71 24.32
C GLU A 326 16.50 10.83 23.46
N LYS A 327 17.04 11.06 22.25
CA LYS A 327 16.53 12.07 21.30
C LYS A 327 15.66 11.48 20.20
N SER A 328 15.77 10.18 19.95
CA SER A 328 15.06 9.49 18.87
C SER A 328 13.70 8.93 19.31
N ALA A 329 13.10 9.52 20.33
CA ALA A 329 11.80 9.11 20.85
C ALA A 329 10.64 9.66 20.00
N ALA A 330 9.60 8.84 19.83
CA ALA A 330 8.32 9.26 19.27
C ALA A 330 7.27 9.33 20.37
N ASN A 331 6.43 10.36 20.36
CA ASN A 331 5.28 10.46 21.26
C ASN A 331 4.04 9.91 20.53
N ILE A 332 3.48 8.82 21.07
CA ILE A 332 2.29 8.16 20.54
C ILE A 332 1.07 8.64 21.31
N HIS A 333 0.14 9.29 20.61
CA HIS A 333 -1.08 9.83 21.22
C HIS A 333 -2.23 8.82 21.14
N GLU A 334 -2.41 8.22 19.97
CA GLU A 334 -3.58 7.40 19.65
C GLU A 334 -3.25 6.38 18.55
N LEU A 335 -3.96 5.25 18.59
CA LEU A 335 -4.02 4.30 17.50
C LEU A 335 -5.48 3.98 17.16
N GLU A 336 -5.92 4.30 15.95
CA GLU A 336 -7.19 3.82 15.39
C GLU A 336 -6.95 2.63 14.47
N ILE A 337 -7.74 1.56 14.61
CA ILE A 337 -7.69 0.39 13.75
C ILE A 337 -9.09 0.13 13.20
N MET A 338 -9.18 0.06 11.88
CA MET A 338 -10.42 -0.21 11.15
C MET A 338 -10.36 -1.63 10.57
N PHE A 339 -11.39 -2.41 10.86
CA PHE A 339 -11.46 -3.82 10.51
C PHE A 339 -12.49 -4.08 9.42
N ALA A 340 -12.41 -5.24 8.77
CA ALA A 340 -13.49 -5.76 7.95
C ALA A 340 -14.75 -5.96 8.82
N PRO A 341 -15.96 -5.80 8.26
CA PRO A 341 -17.20 -6.03 9.00
C PRO A 341 -17.32 -7.49 9.46
N ALA A 342 -18.06 -7.72 10.54
CA ALA A 342 -18.27 -9.05 11.11
C ALA A 342 -19.10 -9.95 10.18
N HIS A 343 -20.07 -9.33 9.49
CA HIS A 343 -21.02 -9.98 8.62
C HIS A 343 -20.75 -9.56 7.18
N THR A 344 -20.78 -10.53 6.27
CA THR A 344 -20.92 -10.24 4.84
C THR A 344 -22.32 -9.65 4.65
N GLY A 345 -22.41 -8.40 4.20
CA GLY A 345 -23.71 -7.75 4.03
C GLY A 345 -24.59 -8.45 3.00
N ASP A 346 -25.90 -8.36 3.23
CA ASP A 346 -26.94 -8.88 2.34
C ASP A 346 -27.19 -7.96 1.15
N ILE A 347 -26.93 -6.66 1.31
CA ILE A 347 -27.12 -5.65 0.28
C ILE A 347 -25.81 -4.88 0.06
N ILE A 348 -25.40 -4.81 -1.20
CA ILE A 348 -24.28 -3.99 -1.65
C ILE A 348 -24.83 -2.92 -2.59
N ILE A 349 -24.68 -1.66 -2.19
CA ILE A 349 -24.98 -0.49 -3.03
C ILE A 349 -23.63 0.06 -3.51
N GLU A 350 -23.28 -0.21 -4.76
CA GLU A 350 -22.03 0.24 -5.36
C GLU A 350 -22.30 1.10 -6.59
N LYS A 351 -21.52 2.18 -6.72
CA LYS A 351 -21.49 2.98 -7.93
C LYS A 351 -20.07 3.44 -8.23
N ILE A 352 -19.61 3.11 -9.44
CA ILE A 352 -18.32 3.55 -9.98
C ILE A 352 -18.57 4.63 -11.03
N PHE A 353 -17.90 5.77 -10.89
CA PHE A 353 -17.97 6.89 -11.83
C PHE A 353 -16.73 6.95 -12.71
N THR A 354 -15.56 6.72 -12.13
CA THR A 354 -14.28 6.80 -12.84
C THR A 354 -13.84 5.41 -13.31
N PRO A 355 -13.58 5.22 -14.62
CA PRO A 355 -13.10 3.95 -15.16
C PRO A 355 -11.87 3.42 -14.41
N GLU A 356 -11.71 2.09 -14.38
CA GLU A 356 -10.65 1.39 -13.63
C GLU A 356 -10.70 1.50 -12.11
N THR A 357 -11.64 2.26 -11.54
CA THR A 357 -11.83 2.28 -10.08
C THR A 357 -12.52 1.00 -9.64
N ALA A 358 -11.97 0.33 -8.63
CA ALA A 358 -12.52 -0.89 -8.05
C ALA A 358 -12.19 -0.95 -6.55
N PHE A 359 -13.16 -1.33 -5.73
CA PHE A 359 -12.95 -1.55 -4.31
C PHE A 359 -12.23 -2.89 -4.06
N GLY A 360 -11.58 -3.01 -2.90
CA GLY A 360 -10.97 -4.27 -2.49
C GLY A 360 -12.03 -5.35 -2.27
N ASP A 361 -11.77 -6.57 -2.72
CA ASP A 361 -12.64 -7.73 -2.50
C ASP A 361 -11.76 -8.93 -2.10
N LEU A 362 -11.82 -9.28 -0.81
CA LEU A 362 -11.06 -10.42 -0.28
C LEU A 362 -11.56 -11.75 -0.82
N ALA A 363 -12.88 -11.92 -0.90
CA ALA A 363 -13.48 -13.16 -1.37
C ALA A 363 -13.13 -13.41 -2.84
N GLY A 364 -13.00 -12.34 -3.63
CA GLY A 364 -12.58 -12.36 -5.02
C GLY A 364 -11.07 -12.33 -5.27
N ASN A 365 -10.22 -12.46 -4.23
CA ASN A 365 -8.75 -12.37 -4.31
C ASN A 365 -8.24 -11.06 -4.97
N LYS A 366 -8.90 -9.94 -4.64
CA LYS A 366 -8.55 -8.58 -5.05
C LYS A 366 -8.38 -7.69 -3.82
N PRO A 367 -7.40 -7.96 -2.94
CA PRO A 367 -7.25 -7.23 -1.68
C PRO A 367 -6.84 -5.76 -1.86
N VAL A 368 -6.42 -5.36 -3.07
CA VAL A 368 -5.97 -3.99 -3.35
C VAL A 368 -7.01 -3.25 -4.17
N PRO A 369 -7.53 -2.11 -3.66
CA PRO A 369 -8.37 -1.27 -4.48
C PRO A 369 -7.60 -0.70 -5.68
N LEU A 370 -8.31 -0.50 -6.78
CA LEU A 370 -7.84 0.24 -7.93
C LEU A 370 -8.44 1.63 -7.89
N ILE A 371 -7.59 2.63 -8.08
CA ILE A 371 -8.00 4.03 -8.12
C ILE A 371 -7.81 4.52 -9.55
N GLY A 372 -8.93 4.83 -10.21
CA GLY A 372 -8.97 5.22 -11.60
C GLY A 372 -8.59 6.68 -11.88
N GLY A 373 -8.14 7.43 -10.87
CA GLY A 373 -7.77 8.84 -10.99
C GLY A 373 -6.49 9.20 -10.22
N GLY A 374 -6.11 10.48 -10.29
CA GLY A 374 -5.01 11.05 -9.52
C GLY A 374 -3.65 11.00 -10.22
N PRO A 375 -2.53 10.89 -9.48
CA PRO A 375 -1.17 11.02 -10.03
C PRO A 375 -0.85 10.10 -11.21
N ARG A 376 -1.39 8.87 -11.18
CA ARG A 376 -1.23 7.88 -12.28
C ARG A 376 -1.77 8.39 -13.62
N LEU A 377 -2.81 9.22 -13.58
CA LEU A 377 -3.42 9.81 -14.76
C LEU A 377 -3.05 11.28 -14.92
N ASN A 378 -1.85 11.68 -14.48
CA ASN A 378 -1.38 13.07 -14.57
C ASN A 378 -2.32 14.04 -13.86
N GLY A 379 -2.81 13.64 -12.68
CA GLY A 379 -3.73 14.41 -11.85
C GLY A 379 -5.19 14.36 -12.29
N ARG A 380 -5.54 13.62 -13.34
CA ARG A 380 -6.91 13.58 -13.89
C ARG A 380 -7.82 12.59 -13.14
N PHE A 381 -9.11 12.90 -13.09
CA PHE A 381 -10.16 12.07 -12.48
C PHE A 381 -11.35 11.91 -13.44
N PRO A 382 -11.17 11.20 -14.57
CA PRO A 382 -12.19 11.14 -15.63
C PRO A 382 -13.50 10.55 -15.10
N GLY A 383 -14.62 11.21 -15.37
CA GLY A 383 -15.96 10.80 -14.96
C GLY A 383 -16.28 11.00 -13.48
N ALA A 384 -15.32 11.37 -12.62
CA ALA A 384 -15.55 11.51 -11.19
C ALA A 384 -16.61 12.56 -10.88
N LEU A 385 -17.39 12.35 -9.81
CA LEU A 385 -18.28 13.38 -9.30
C LEU A 385 -17.48 14.44 -8.54
N LEU A 386 -17.53 15.68 -9.00
CA LEU A 386 -16.96 16.82 -8.29
C LEU A 386 -17.90 17.24 -7.16
N LEU A 387 -17.43 17.08 -5.92
CA LEU A 387 -18.13 17.43 -4.68
C LEU A 387 -17.51 18.67 -4.02
N GLY A 388 -18.30 19.38 -3.22
CA GLY A 388 -17.90 20.58 -2.49
C GLY A 388 -18.60 21.86 -2.95
N LYS A 389 -18.57 22.87 -2.07
CA LYS A 389 -19.30 24.14 -2.24
C LYS A 389 -18.80 24.98 -3.43
N LYS A 390 -17.51 24.87 -3.73
CA LYS A 390 -16.85 25.65 -4.79
C LYS A 390 -16.78 24.92 -6.15
N ARG A 391 -17.45 23.75 -6.29
CA ARG A 391 -17.43 22.91 -7.50
C ARG A 391 -17.70 23.65 -8.81
N SER A 392 -18.60 24.63 -8.82
CA SER A 392 -18.91 25.44 -10.02
C SER A 392 -17.73 26.28 -10.47
N GLN A 393 -16.93 26.80 -9.54
CA GLN A 393 -15.70 27.53 -9.85
C GLN A 393 -14.63 26.55 -10.36
N ARG A 394 -14.42 25.43 -9.67
CA ARG A 394 -13.47 24.40 -10.07
C ARG A 394 -13.77 23.82 -11.46
N LYS A 395 -15.05 23.60 -11.79
CA LYS A 395 -15.48 23.19 -13.13
C LYS A 395 -15.08 24.20 -14.21
N LYS A 396 -15.27 25.50 -13.96
CA LYS A 396 -14.83 26.55 -14.91
C LYS A 396 -13.32 26.58 -15.07
N GLN A 397 -12.56 26.38 -13.99
CA GLN A 397 -11.10 26.31 -14.06
C GLN A 397 -10.63 25.10 -14.89
N LEU A 398 -11.29 23.95 -14.73
CA LEU A 398 -11.06 22.76 -15.54
C LEU A 398 -11.32 22.99 -17.04
N GLU A 399 -12.41 23.69 -17.37
CA GLU A 399 -12.74 24.06 -18.75
C GLU A 399 -11.71 25.01 -19.38
N GLN A 400 -10.91 25.71 -18.58
CA GLN A 400 -9.86 26.64 -19.02
C GLN A 400 -8.49 25.99 -19.22
N LEU A 401 -8.26 24.76 -18.71
CA LEU A 401 -6.99 24.05 -18.90
C LEU A 401 -6.68 23.80 -20.39
N PRO A 402 -5.44 23.56 -20.81
CA PRO A 402 -5.12 23.06 -22.14
C PRO A 402 -5.83 21.73 -22.43
N ALA A 403 -6.17 21.49 -23.69
CA ALA A 403 -7.05 20.38 -24.09
C ALA A 403 -6.53 19.00 -23.65
N GLU A 404 -5.22 18.81 -23.67
CA GLU A 404 -4.50 17.60 -23.25
C GLU A 404 -4.62 17.29 -21.75
N HIS A 405 -4.91 18.29 -20.91
CA HIS A 405 -5.09 18.16 -19.46
C HIS A 405 -6.56 18.15 -19.04
N ARG A 406 -7.49 18.47 -19.94
CA ARG A 406 -8.93 18.41 -19.67
C ARG A 406 -9.39 16.97 -19.50
N PHE A 407 -10.41 16.79 -18.67
CA PHE A 407 -11.14 15.54 -18.53
C PHE A 407 -12.59 15.84 -18.17
N GLU A 408 -13.47 14.92 -18.54
CA GLU A 408 -14.88 15.01 -18.18
C GLU A 408 -15.06 14.76 -16.68
N ILE A 409 -15.93 15.54 -16.04
CA ILE A 409 -16.34 15.34 -14.65
C ILE A 409 -17.86 15.31 -14.57
N GLY A 410 -18.38 14.44 -13.72
CA GLY A 410 -19.75 14.54 -13.26
C GLY A 410 -19.90 15.68 -12.24
N ALA A 411 -21.12 16.20 -12.11
CA ALA A 411 -21.43 17.17 -11.06
C ALA A 411 -22.13 16.48 -9.88
N GLY A 412 -21.82 16.91 -8.65
CA GLY A 412 -22.56 16.50 -7.45
C GLY A 412 -24.08 16.62 -7.61
N THR A 413 -24.81 15.72 -6.95
CA THR A 413 -26.23 15.45 -7.23
C THR A 413 -27.20 16.46 -6.62
N ASP A 414 -26.75 17.29 -5.69
CA ASP A 414 -27.60 18.30 -5.02
C ASP A 414 -27.07 19.74 -5.15
N ASN A 415 -27.84 20.69 -4.63
CA ASN A 415 -27.52 22.13 -4.69
C ASN A 415 -26.31 22.49 -3.82
N ASP A 416 -26.06 21.77 -2.73
CA ASP A 416 -24.99 22.06 -1.77
C ASP A 416 -23.63 21.48 -2.21
N GLY A 417 -23.63 20.56 -3.18
CA GLY A 417 -22.43 19.90 -3.68
C GLY A 417 -22.07 18.66 -2.93
N ASN A 418 -23.03 18.09 -2.22
CA ASN A 418 -22.89 16.85 -1.50
C ASN A 418 -23.43 15.71 -2.36
N LEU A 419 -23.19 14.48 -1.88
CA LEU A 419 -23.82 13.28 -2.40
C LEU A 419 -24.73 12.69 -1.33
N ARG A 420 -25.98 12.43 -1.71
CA ARG A 420 -26.99 11.76 -0.89
C ARG A 420 -27.40 10.45 -1.57
N ILE A 421 -27.31 9.36 -0.84
CA ILE A 421 -27.60 8.01 -1.34
C ILE A 421 -28.69 7.43 -0.45
N ALA A 422 -29.86 7.10 -1.02
CA ALA A 422 -30.96 6.52 -0.27
C ALA A 422 -30.54 5.16 0.33
N LEU A 423 -30.86 4.97 1.62
CA LEU A 423 -30.61 3.72 2.32
C LEU A 423 -31.94 2.94 2.43
N PRO A 424 -31.94 1.62 2.20
CA PRO A 424 -33.13 0.80 2.43
C PRO A 424 -33.42 0.75 3.93
N ALA A 425 -34.69 0.81 4.32
CA ALA A 425 -35.10 0.77 5.72
C ALA A 425 -34.97 -0.64 6.34
N GLY A 426 -34.68 -0.71 7.64
CA GLY A 426 -34.57 -1.95 8.41
C GLY A 426 -33.23 -2.66 8.30
N TYR A 427 -32.17 -1.98 7.86
CA TYR A 427 -30.83 -2.56 7.69
C TYR A 427 -29.82 -1.91 8.62
N ARG A 428 -28.81 -2.68 9.01
CA ARG A 428 -27.61 -2.16 9.66
C ARG A 428 -26.58 -1.81 8.60
N LEU A 429 -25.89 -0.68 8.80
CA LEU A 429 -24.75 -0.32 7.97
C LEU A 429 -23.49 -1.01 8.49
N GLU A 430 -22.87 -1.83 7.66
CA GLU A 430 -21.67 -2.60 8.01
C GLU A 430 -20.40 -1.88 7.56
N LEU A 431 -20.41 -1.34 6.32
CA LEU A 431 -19.24 -0.69 5.73
C LEU A 431 -19.66 0.40 4.74
N VAL A 432 -18.93 1.52 4.77
CA VAL A 432 -18.90 2.52 3.70
C VAL A 432 -17.47 2.67 3.23
N GLU A 433 -17.28 2.65 1.92
CA GLU A 433 -16.04 3.05 1.26
C GLU A 433 -16.33 4.13 0.22
N ALA A 434 -15.48 5.16 0.21
CA ALA A 434 -15.48 6.21 -0.79
C ALA A 434 -14.12 6.28 -1.46
N ALA A 435 -14.05 5.94 -2.75
CA ALA A 435 -12.88 6.16 -3.57
C ALA A 435 -12.86 7.64 -3.99
N ILE A 436 -11.97 8.42 -3.40
CA ILE A 436 -11.98 9.88 -3.49
C ILE A 436 -10.56 10.43 -3.58
N GLY A 437 -10.38 11.54 -4.28
CA GLY A 437 -9.10 12.21 -4.41
C GLY A 437 -9.25 13.72 -4.42
N ASP A 438 -8.21 14.38 -3.95
CA ASP A 438 -8.08 15.83 -3.95
C ASP A 438 -6.72 16.24 -4.52
N LEU A 439 -6.75 16.69 -5.76
CA LEU A 439 -5.64 17.38 -6.39
C LEU A 439 -6.10 18.73 -6.90
N ASP A 440 -5.34 19.75 -6.53
CA ASP A 440 -5.38 21.03 -7.19
C ASP A 440 -4.65 20.97 -8.53
N ILE A 441 -5.44 20.67 -9.55
CA ILE A 441 -5.03 20.56 -10.96
C ILE A 441 -5.03 21.88 -11.72
N THR A 442 -5.28 23.02 -11.04
CA THR A 442 -5.23 24.35 -11.68
C THR A 442 -3.80 24.84 -11.92
N SER A 443 -2.81 24.17 -11.32
CA SER A 443 -1.40 24.35 -11.60
C SER A 443 -0.90 23.24 -12.53
N LEU A 444 -0.40 23.63 -13.70
CA LEU A 444 0.29 22.74 -14.65
C LEU A 444 1.78 22.59 -14.32
N GLU A 445 2.20 22.93 -13.10
CA GLU A 445 3.56 22.65 -12.67
C GLU A 445 3.65 21.18 -12.24
N LEU A 446 4.73 20.52 -12.65
CA LEU A 446 5.09 19.23 -12.06
C LEU A 446 5.47 19.48 -10.60
N ASN A 447 4.84 18.76 -9.70
CA ASN A 447 5.26 18.79 -8.30
C ASN A 447 6.56 18.00 -8.09
N LYS A 448 7.05 17.98 -6.84
CA LYS A 448 8.26 17.24 -6.43
C LYS A 448 8.24 15.75 -6.79
N ASP A 449 7.05 15.18 -6.98
CA ASP A 449 6.82 13.77 -7.25
C ASP A 449 6.57 13.49 -8.75
N GLY A 450 6.71 14.51 -9.62
CA GLY A 450 6.77 14.37 -11.07
C GLY A 450 5.44 14.21 -11.79
N TYR A 451 4.31 14.60 -11.18
CA TYR A 451 2.99 14.66 -11.82
C TYR A 451 2.36 16.05 -11.68
N PHE A 452 1.33 16.31 -12.49
CA PHE A 452 0.59 17.57 -12.49
C PHE A 452 -0.37 17.68 -11.30
N GLY A 453 -0.42 18.88 -10.73
CA GLY A 453 -1.29 19.24 -9.62
C GLY A 453 -0.62 19.13 -8.25
N ARG A 454 -1.22 19.79 -7.27
CA ARG A 454 -0.76 19.82 -5.87
C ARG A 454 -1.78 19.13 -4.98
N SER A 455 -1.38 18.58 -3.84
CA SER A 455 -2.34 18.09 -2.84
C SER A 455 -3.27 19.24 -2.43
N GLY A 456 -4.57 19.03 -2.47
CA GLY A 456 -5.52 20.01 -1.96
C GLY A 456 -5.71 19.94 -0.44
N GLN A 457 -6.74 20.62 0.06
CA GLN A 457 -7.06 20.72 1.48
C GLN A 457 -8.45 20.21 1.83
N ALA A 458 -9.07 19.44 0.93
CA ALA A 458 -10.41 18.92 1.11
C ALA A 458 -10.48 17.99 2.33
N GLN A 459 -11.58 18.10 3.05
CA GLN A 459 -11.94 17.20 4.12
C GLN A 459 -13.30 16.57 3.80
N ALA A 460 -13.40 15.26 3.99
CA ALA A 460 -14.63 14.51 3.79
C ALA A 460 -15.26 14.12 5.12
N SER A 461 -16.58 14.27 5.20
CA SER A 461 -17.41 13.74 6.26
C SER A 461 -18.45 12.79 5.68
N ILE A 462 -18.62 11.63 6.30
CA ILE A 462 -19.59 10.59 5.94
C ILE A 462 -20.56 10.46 7.10
N LEU A 463 -21.84 10.67 6.84
CA LEU A 463 -22.91 10.70 7.85
C LEU A 463 -24.14 9.93 7.37
N ILE A 464 -25.02 9.56 8.29
CA ILE A 464 -26.42 9.22 7.99
C ILE A 464 -27.25 10.47 8.23
N GLU A 465 -28.01 10.90 7.23
CA GLU A 465 -29.01 11.96 7.34
C GLU A 465 -30.39 11.29 7.41
N SER A 466 -31.11 11.47 8.51
CA SER A 466 -32.45 10.91 8.67
C SER A 466 -33.49 11.68 7.85
N ALA A 467 -34.65 11.08 7.63
CA ALA A 467 -35.79 11.77 7.01
C ALA A 467 -36.22 13.06 7.73
N LYS A 468 -35.88 13.20 9.03
CA LYS A 468 -36.17 14.40 9.85
C LYS A 468 -35.03 15.44 9.83
N GLY A 469 -33.96 15.18 9.08
CA GLY A 469 -32.78 16.04 8.96
C GLY A 469 -31.78 15.92 10.11
N SER A 470 -31.93 14.94 11.00
CA SER A 470 -30.88 14.66 12.01
C SER A 470 -29.69 13.98 11.34
N LYS A 471 -28.47 14.34 11.77
CA LYS A 471 -27.22 13.79 11.21
C LYS A 471 -26.51 12.92 12.23
N ILE A 472 -26.18 11.69 11.86
CA ILE A 472 -25.39 10.74 12.65
C ILE A 472 -24.02 10.60 11.99
N PRO A 473 -22.93 11.10 12.61
CA PRO A 473 -21.60 11.03 12.03
C PRO A 473 -21.05 9.61 12.04
N LEU A 474 -20.54 9.15 10.89
CA LEU A 474 -19.80 7.87 10.77
C LEU A 474 -18.28 8.12 10.70
N LYS A 475 -17.89 9.16 9.95
CA LYS A 475 -16.52 9.69 9.88
C LYS A 475 -16.60 11.19 9.63
N MET A 476 -15.80 11.98 10.34
CA MET A 476 -15.83 13.43 10.26
C MET A 476 -14.47 14.00 9.89
N ASN A 477 -14.46 15.04 9.06
CA ASN A 477 -13.31 15.88 8.73
C ASN A 477 -12.05 15.09 8.34
N ASN A 478 -12.22 13.98 7.61
CA ASN A 478 -11.10 13.16 7.19
C ASN A 478 -10.38 13.82 6.02
N ASN A 479 -9.07 14.02 6.13
CA ASN A 479 -8.28 14.63 5.06
C ASN A 479 -8.37 13.75 3.81
N VAL A 480 -8.72 14.37 2.67
CA VAL A 480 -8.74 13.69 1.38
C VAL A 480 -7.33 13.77 0.80
N GLY A 481 -6.68 12.61 0.68
CA GLY A 481 -5.39 12.54 -0.02
C GLY A 481 -5.56 12.76 -1.53
N MET A 482 -4.44 12.77 -2.26
CA MET A 482 -4.47 12.98 -3.72
C MET A 482 -5.34 11.96 -4.46
N ALA A 483 -5.34 10.72 -3.98
CA ALA A 483 -6.21 9.65 -4.47
C ALA A 483 -6.16 8.50 -3.45
N GLY A 484 -7.32 8.02 -3.00
CA GLY A 484 -7.37 6.93 -2.02
C GLY A 484 -8.79 6.46 -1.72
N ILE A 485 -8.92 5.68 -0.65
CA ILE A 485 -10.19 5.22 -0.11
C ILE A 485 -10.35 5.71 1.32
N ILE A 486 -11.48 6.36 1.60
CA ILE A 486 -11.94 6.65 2.96
C ILE A 486 -12.92 5.55 3.35
N THR A 487 -12.71 4.93 4.50
CA THR A 487 -13.51 3.81 5.00
C THR A 487 -14.10 4.13 6.37
N CYS A 488 -15.35 3.72 6.61
CA CYS A 488 -15.96 3.73 7.94
C CYS A 488 -17.04 2.65 8.09
N GLY A 489 -17.34 2.27 9.33
CA GLY A 489 -18.48 1.40 9.64
C GLY A 489 -19.74 2.19 9.95
N GLY A 490 -20.87 1.50 10.09
CA GLY A 490 -22.10 2.09 10.62
C GLY A 490 -21.97 2.47 12.09
N PRO A 491 -23.00 3.14 12.66
CA PRO A 491 -22.97 3.61 14.04
C PRO A 491 -22.54 2.53 15.06
N ALA A 492 -21.91 2.95 16.15
CA ALA A 492 -21.50 2.01 17.21
C ALA A 492 -22.70 1.37 17.92
N GLU A 493 -23.82 2.08 17.98
CA GLU A 493 -25.12 1.58 18.45
C GLU A 493 -25.78 0.68 17.39
N ASP A 494 -26.71 -0.18 17.81
CA ASP A 494 -27.52 -1.04 16.92
C ASP A 494 -28.56 -0.22 16.14
N TYR A 495 -28.08 0.74 15.35
CA TYR A 495 -28.89 1.59 14.50
C TYR A 495 -29.38 0.81 13.29
N LEU A 496 -30.70 0.80 13.12
CA LEU A 496 -31.35 0.36 11.89
C LEU A 496 -31.80 1.57 11.10
N THR A 497 -31.51 1.56 9.80
CA THR A 497 -31.95 2.59 8.87
C THR A 497 -33.46 2.73 8.88
N GLY A 498 -33.96 3.96 9.01
CA GLY A 498 -35.37 4.31 8.91
C GLY A 498 -35.82 4.54 7.48
N GLU A 499 -37.14 4.62 7.28
CA GLU A 499 -37.70 5.09 6.01
C GLU A 499 -37.24 6.53 5.72
N GLY A 500 -36.66 6.74 4.53
CA GLY A 500 -36.17 8.05 4.07
C GLY A 500 -34.77 8.42 4.55
N ASP A 501 -34.07 7.54 5.26
CA ASP A 501 -32.67 7.74 5.61
C ASP A 501 -31.76 7.74 4.37
N GLN A 502 -30.69 8.53 4.44
CA GLN A 502 -29.72 8.67 3.38
C GLN A 502 -28.30 8.65 3.93
N LEU A 503 -27.38 8.05 3.20
CA LEU A 503 -25.96 8.28 3.41
C LEU A 503 -25.58 9.63 2.77
N LEU A 504 -24.95 10.49 3.55
CA LEU A 504 -24.47 11.80 3.14
C LEU A 504 -22.94 11.80 3.10
N ILE A 505 -22.37 12.14 1.93
CA ILE A 505 -20.94 12.45 1.77
C ILE A 505 -20.82 13.96 1.55
N GLU A 506 -20.22 14.65 2.52
CA GLU A 506 -20.03 16.10 2.55
C GLU A 506 -18.54 16.44 2.44
N ILE A 507 -18.21 17.43 1.60
CA ILE A 507 -16.85 17.95 1.43
C ILE A 507 -16.75 19.38 1.97
N SER A 508 -15.76 19.62 2.83
CA SER A 508 -15.42 20.91 3.40
C SER A 508 -13.99 21.34 3.04
N ASN A 509 -13.69 22.61 3.31
CA ASN A 509 -12.43 23.34 3.06
C ASN A 509 -12.05 23.53 1.59
N ASP A 510 -12.29 22.54 0.73
CA ASP A 510 -11.98 22.58 -0.70
C ASP A 510 -13.00 21.77 -1.53
N GLU A 511 -12.62 21.29 -2.73
CA GLU A 511 -13.38 20.32 -3.52
C GLU A 511 -12.67 18.97 -3.62
N ALA A 512 -13.44 17.92 -3.86
CA ALA A 512 -12.88 16.59 -4.05
C ALA A 512 -13.57 15.83 -5.20
N PHE A 513 -12.83 14.92 -5.81
CA PHE A 513 -13.28 14.09 -6.93
C PHE A 513 -13.64 12.70 -6.42
N LEU A 514 -14.94 12.41 -6.31
CA LEU A 514 -15.45 11.10 -5.94
C LEU A 514 -15.47 10.18 -7.16
N MET A 515 -14.60 9.18 -7.16
CA MET A 515 -14.42 8.20 -8.23
C MET A 515 -15.42 7.03 -8.11
N GLY A 516 -15.86 6.72 -6.90
CA GLY A 516 -16.88 5.71 -6.63
C GLY A 516 -17.21 5.58 -5.16
N TYR A 517 -18.29 4.87 -4.84
CA TYR A 517 -18.63 4.47 -3.47
C TYR A 517 -19.14 3.02 -3.41
N ARG A 518 -18.98 2.39 -2.24
CA ARG A 518 -19.57 1.10 -1.90
C ARG A 518 -20.16 1.18 -0.49
N ILE A 519 -21.40 0.71 -0.34
CA ILE A 519 -22.11 0.61 0.93
C ILE A 519 -22.52 -0.85 1.11
N ILE A 520 -22.14 -1.44 2.24
CA ILE A 520 -22.50 -2.81 2.61
C ILE A 520 -23.46 -2.74 3.80
N LEU A 521 -24.60 -3.41 3.66
CA LEU A 521 -25.71 -3.40 4.61
C LEU A 521 -26.11 -4.84 4.94
N SER A 522 -26.52 -5.11 6.17
CA SER A 522 -27.01 -6.42 6.63
C SER A 522 -28.41 -6.31 7.23
N ARG A 523 -29.21 -7.37 7.12
CA ARG A 523 -30.42 -7.56 7.91
C ARG A 523 -30.02 -8.08 9.29
N TYR A 524 -30.74 -7.63 10.30
CA TYR A 524 -30.61 -8.17 11.66
C TYR A 524 -31.16 -9.59 11.75
#